data_AF-A0A2A5A9M3-F1
#
_entry.id   AF-A0A2A5A9M3-F1
#
_cell.length_a   1.000
_cell.length_b   1.000
_cell.length_c   1.000
_cell.angle_alpha   90.00
_cell.angle_beta   90.00
_cell.angle_gamma   90.00
#
_symmetry.space_group_name_H-M   'P 1'
#
loop_
_entity.id
_entity.type
_entity.pdbx_description
1 polymer ?
#
loop_
_entity_poly.entity_id
_entity_poly.type
_entity_poly.pdbx_seq_one_letter_code
_entity_poly.pdbx_strand_id
1 'polypeptide(L)'
;MTNFIKGLKLSEMFFKEVVQTIIKESFSNLKYAAALIGAGSEVLSYDTEMSTDHHWGPRVMLFLEEQSYHLKDNISKILSEKLPPNFHGYSTHFTEPNNIGIQLLSKAKDGQAINHRVEIHTIGSFFINT
;
A
#
# COMPACT_ATOMS: atom_id res chain seq x y z
N MET A 1 -17.26 9.80 -12.69
CA MET A 1 -17.00 10.31 -11.33
C MET A 1 -16.92 9.10 -10.43
N THR A 2 -15.80 8.91 -9.75
CA THR A 2 -15.69 7.93 -8.66
C THR A 2 -16.46 8.50 -7.46
N ASN A 3 -17.34 7.72 -6.85
CA ASN A 3 -17.88 8.10 -5.55
C ASN A 3 -16.71 8.02 -4.55
N PHE A 4 -16.48 9.08 -3.79
CA PHE A 4 -15.44 9.13 -2.78
C PHE A 4 -15.55 7.96 -1.80
N ILE A 5 -14.48 7.19 -1.66
CA ILE A 5 -14.34 6.10 -0.69
C ILE A 5 -13.39 6.57 0.40
N LYS A 6 -13.75 6.47 1.68
CA LYS A 6 -12.80 6.81 2.77
C LYS A 6 -11.52 6.00 2.66
N GLY A 7 -10.37 6.62 2.87
CA GLY A 7 -9.04 6.05 2.64
C GLY A 7 -8.80 4.77 3.44
N LEU A 8 -9.20 4.73 4.72
CA LEU A 8 -9.07 3.51 5.52
C LEU A 8 -9.92 2.37 4.96
N LYS A 9 -11.11 2.68 4.43
CA LYS A 9 -11.97 1.68 3.79
C LYS A 9 -11.38 1.20 2.47
N LEU A 10 -10.86 2.12 1.66
CA LEU A 10 -10.18 1.83 0.40
C LEU A 10 -8.97 0.92 0.64
N SER A 11 -8.14 1.21 1.64
CA SER A 11 -6.98 0.41 2.05
C SER A 11 -7.38 -0.98 2.55
N GLU A 12 -8.44 -1.09 3.35
CA GLU A 12 -8.96 -2.38 3.81
C GLU A 12 -9.39 -3.26 2.63
N MET A 13 -10.16 -2.69 1.70
CA MET A 13 -10.59 -3.38 0.48
C MET A 13 -9.40 -3.78 -0.38
N PHE A 14 -8.43 -2.86 -0.58
CA PHE A 14 -7.22 -3.11 -1.35
C PHE A 14 -6.41 -4.29 -0.79
N PHE A 15 -6.28 -4.35 0.54
CA PHE A 15 -5.63 -5.46 1.19
C PHE A 15 -6.37 -6.79 0.95
N LYS A 16 -7.68 -6.83 1.26
CA LYS A 16 -8.49 -8.06 1.22
C LYS A 16 -8.70 -8.61 -0.19
N GLU A 17 -8.91 -7.72 -1.16
CA GLU A 17 -9.27 -8.11 -2.53
C GLU A 17 -8.03 -8.41 -3.38
N VAL A 18 -6.92 -7.69 -3.16
CA VAL A 18 -5.77 -7.71 -4.07
C VAL A 18 -4.49 -8.18 -3.40
N VAL A 19 -3.99 -7.45 -2.40
CA VAL A 19 -2.66 -7.70 -1.81
C VAL A 19 -2.59 -9.09 -1.16
N GLN A 20 -3.61 -9.45 -0.38
CA GLN A 20 -3.67 -10.74 0.29
C GLN A 20 -3.67 -11.90 -0.72
N THR A 21 -4.41 -11.77 -1.83
CA THR A 21 -4.45 -12.78 -2.90
C THR A 21 -3.06 -12.96 -3.52
N ILE A 22 -2.40 -11.87 -3.92
CA ILE A 22 -1.06 -11.91 -4.51
C ILE A 22 -0.05 -12.57 -3.57
N ILE A 23 -0.06 -12.20 -2.28
CA ILE A 23 0.86 -12.79 -1.30
C ILE A 23 0.59 -14.28 -1.14
N LYS A 24 -0.68 -14.68 -1.00
CA LYS A 24 -1.07 -16.08 -0.81
C LYS A 24 -0.65 -16.97 -1.98
N GLU A 25 -0.75 -16.46 -3.21
CA GLU A 25 -0.37 -17.19 -4.42
C GLU A 25 1.14 -17.29 -4.62
N SER A 26 1.89 -16.25 -4.25
CA SER A 26 3.34 -16.17 -4.51
C SER A 26 4.20 -16.65 -3.34
N PHE A 27 3.70 -16.63 -2.10
CA PHE A 27 4.46 -16.95 -0.90
C PHE A 27 3.65 -17.88 0.01
N SER A 28 3.60 -19.16 -0.37
CA SER A 28 2.89 -20.18 0.41
C SER A 28 3.38 -20.21 1.86
N ASN A 29 2.46 -20.18 2.82
CA ASN A 29 2.73 -20.24 4.27
C ASN A 29 3.46 -19.02 4.87
N LEU A 30 3.57 -17.89 4.15
CA LEU A 30 4.10 -16.67 4.74
C LEU A 30 3.18 -16.19 5.88
N LYS A 31 3.74 -16.06 7.07
CA LYS A 31 3.07 -15.45 8.22
C LYS A 31 3.35 -13.95 8.22
N TYR A 32 2.30 -13.16 8.30
CA TYR A 32 2.39 -11.71 8.39
C TYR A 32 1.13 -11.14 9.04
N ALA A 33 1.25 -9.94 9.61
CA ALA A 33 0.10 -9.10 9.94
C ALA A 33 -0.02 -7.96 8.92
N ALA A 34 -1.22 -7.42 8.75
CA ALA A 34 -1.47 -6.27 7.90
C ALA A 34 -2.21 -5.19 8.68
N ALA A 35 -1.81 -3.94 8.49
CA ALA A 35 -2.47 -2.79 9.11
C ALA A 35 -2.29 -1.52 8.27
N LEU A 36 -2.96 -0.45 8.67
CA LEU A 36 -2.61 0.91 8.26
C LEU A 36 -2.56 1.74 9.54
N ILE A 37 -1.35 2.15 9.94
CA ILE A 37 -1.08 2.85 11.20
C ILE A 37 -0.35 4.16 10.87
N GLY A 38 -0.71 5.25 11.54
CA GLY A 38 -0.02 6.53 11.38
C GLY A 38 -0.94 7.72 11.63
N ALA A 39 -0.42 8.93 11.39
CA ALA A 39 -1.14 10.19 11.60
C ALA A 39 -1.99 10.65 10.40
N GLY A 40 -2.16 9.78 9.39
CA GLY A 40 -2.94 10.11 8.19
C GLY A 40 -4.39 10.44 8.53
N SER A 41 -4.96 11.43 7.83
CA SER A 41 -6.36 11.84 8.04
C SER A 41 -7.34 10.69 7.81
N GLU A 42 -7.00 9.75 6.93
CA GLU A 42 -7.74 8.53 6.66
C GLU A 42 -7.74 7.57 7.86
N VAL A 43 -6.62 7.47 8.57
CA VAL A 43 -6.50 6.65 9.78
C VAL A 43 -7.33 7.26 10.91
N LEU A 44 -7.34 8.59 11.01
CA LEU A 44 -8.11 9.34 12.00
C LEU A 44 -9.59 9.55 11.59
N SER A 45 -10.02 9.02 10.44
CA SER A 45 -11.38 9.14 9.89
C SER A 45 -11.85 10.58 9.58
N TYR A 46 -10.90 11.51 9.40
CA TYR A 46 -11.15 12.91 9.04
C TYR A 46 -11.00 13.19 7.54
N ASP A 47 -10.70 12.16 6.73
CA ASP A 47 -10.48 12.35 5.30
C ASP A 47 -11.76 12.71 4.55
N THR A 48 -11.61 13.65 3.62
CA THR A 48 -12.64 14.08 2.67
C THR A 48 -12.10 13.96 1.24
N GLU A 49 -12.93 14.20 0.23
CA GLU A 49 -12.48 14.22 -1.17
C GLU A 49 -11.35 15.22 -1.41
N MET A 50 -11.34 16.35 -0.69
CA MET A 50 -10.26 17.34 -0.78
C MET A 50 -8.93 16.80 -0.21
N SER A 51 -8.98 15.86 0.74
CA SER A 51 -7.82 15.31 1.44
C SER A 51 -7.09 14.22 0.64
N THR A 52 -7.47 13.98 -0.61
CA THR A 52 -6.79 12.99 -1.47
C THR A 52 -5.51 13.52 -2.13
N ASP A 53 -5.17 14.78 -1.87
CA ASP A 53 -4.08 15.50 -2.52
C ASP A 53 -2.70 15.22 -1.89
N HIS A 54 -2.61 14.49 -0.77
CA HIS A 54 -1.35 14.04 -0.17
C HIS A 54 -1.55 12.74 0.64
N HIS A 55 -0.65 11.75 0.52
CA HIS A 55 -0.59 10.55 1.37
C HIS A 55 -1.84 9.64 1.40
N TRP A 56 -2.77 9.85 0.48
CA TRP A 56 -4.03 9.13 0.39
C TRP A 56 -4.04 8.18 -0.82
N GLY A 57 -4.67 7.02 -0.68
CA GLY A 57 -4.85 6.05 -1.77
C GLY A 57 -4.78 4.59 -1.30
N PRO A 58 -4.77 3.60 -2.23
CA PRO A 58 -4.65 2.19 -1.89
C PRO A 58 -3.26 1.87 -1.31
N ARG A 59 -3.16 1.83 0.03
CA ARG A 59 -1.90 1.58 0.77
C ARG A 59 -2.12 0.68 1.97
N VAL A 60 -1.10 -0.08 2.34
CA VAL A 60 -1.15 -1.01 3.49
C VAL A 60 0.26 -1.24 4.02
N MET A 61 0.38 -1.53 5.31
CA MET A 61 1.62 -1.96 5.95
C MET A 61 1.54 -3.46 6.22
N LEU A 62 2.58 -4.19 5.84
CA LEU A 62 2.77 -5.60 6.14
C LEU A 62 3.85 -5.75 7.20
N PHE A 63 3.58 -6.57 8.20
CA PHE A 63 4.49 -6.87 9.30
C PHE A 63 4.90 -8.33 9.22
N LEU A 64 6.13 -8.57 8.81
CA LEU A 64 6.72 -9.90 8.70
C LEU A 64 7.39 -10.31 10.02
N GLU A 65 7.51 -11.61 10.23
CA GLU A 65 8.42 -12.16 11.23
C GLU A 65 9.88 -11.82 10.83
N GLU A 66 10.75 -11.58 11.82
CA GLU A 66 12.17 -11.25 11.59
C GLU A 66 12.87 -12.27 10.65
N GLN A 67 12.61 -13.55 10.87
CA GLN A 67 13.14 -14.65 10.05
C GLN A 67 12.70 -14.61 8.58
N SER A 68 11.56 -13.98 8.28
CA SER A 68 11.01 -13.85 6.93
C SER A 68 11.30 -12.50 6.29
N TYR A 69 11.91 -11.56 7.02
CA TYR A 69 12.13 -10.19 6.53
C TYR A 69 13.06 -10.13 5.32
N HIS A 70 13.94 -11.12 5.16
CA HIS A 70 14.78 -11.27 3.96
C HIS A 70 13.96 -11.38 2.64
N LEU A 71 12.67 -11.70 2.71
CA LEU A 71 11.77 -11.77 1.55
C LEU A 71 11.21 -10.40 1.12
N LYS A 72 11.44 -9.33 1.89
CA LYS A 72 10.87 -8.00 1.67
C LYS A 72 10.97 -7.54 0.21
N ASP A 73 12.16 -7.59 -0.38
CA ASP A 73 12.38 -7.07 -1.73
C ASP A 73 11.69 -7.94 -2.79
N ASN A 74 11.64 -9.26 -2.58
CA ASN A 74 10.90 -10.17 -3.45
C ASN A 74 9.39 -9.93 -3.38
N ILE A 75 8.85 -9.70 -2.18
CA ILE A 75 7.42 -9.39 -1.97
C ILE A 75 7.09 -8.07 -2.65
N SER A 76 7.89 -7.02 -2.42
CA SER A 76 7.73 -5.71 -3.05
C SER A 76 7.75 -5.82 -4.58
N LYS A 77 8.73 -6.54 -5.14
CA LYS A 77 8.82 -6.75 -6.59
C LYS A 77 7.59 -7.45 -7.16
N ILE A 78 7.15 -8.55 -6.53
CA ILE A 78 5.97 -9.30 -7.00
C ILE A 78 4.70 -8.45 -6.93
N LEU A 79 4.53 -7.65 -5.88
CA LEU A 79 3.41 -6.71 -5.79
C LEU A 79 3.49 -5.66 -6.90
N SER A 80 4.67 -5.09 -7.15
CA SER A 80 4.89 -4.12 -8.22
C SER A 80 4.51 -4.67 -9.60
N GLU A 81 4.79 -5.95 -9.86
CA GLU A 81 4.50 -6.61 -11.13
C GLU A 81 3.03 -7.05 -11.28
N LYS A 82 2.38 -7.46 -10.18
CA LYS A 82 1.05 -8.08 -10.22
C LYS A 82 -0.11 -7.17 -9.84
N LEU A 83 0.15 -6.05 -9.18
CA LEU A 83 -0.93 -5.13 -8.79
C LEU A 83 -1.65 -4.59 -10.04
N PRO A 84 -2.99 -4.53 -10.03
CA PRO A 84 -3.73 -3.89 -11.10
C PRO A 84 -3.42 -2.39 -11.07
N PRO A 85 -3.29 -1.71 -12.23
CA PRO A 85 -2.95 -0.30 -12.28
C PRO A 85 -4.04 0.61 -11.68
N ASN A 86 -5.28 0.11 -11.57
CA ASN A 86 -6.40 0.81 -10.95
C ASN A 86 -7.18 -0.13 -10.01
N PHE A 87 -7.69 0.41 -8.92
CA PHE A 87 -8.49 -0.28 -7.92
C PHE A 87 -9.65 0.63 -7.49
N HIS A 88 -10.90 0.19 -7.70
CA HIS A 88 -12.13 0.98 -7.47
C HIS A 88 -12.08 2.41 -8.03
N GLY A 89 -11.45 2.57 -9.21
CA GLY A 89 -11.33 3.85 -9.91
C GLY A 89 -10.20 4.77 -9.41
N TYR A 90 -9.39 4.32 -8.46
CA TYR A 90 -8.17 4.99 -8.04
C TYR A 90 -6.93 4.28 -8.58
N SER A 91 -5.87 5.02 -8.90
CA SER A 91 -4.60 4.40 -9.26
C SER A 91 -4.01 3.63 -8.08
N THR A 92 -3.31 2.54 -8.35
CA THR A 92 -2.44 1.88 -7.35
C THR A 92 -0.98 2.35 -7.46
N HIS A 93 -0.69 3.15 -8.49
CA HIS A 93 0.61 3.71 -8.78
C HIS A 93 0.77 5.08 -8.13
N PHE A 94 1.86 5.24 -7.39
CA PHE A 94 2.25 6.47 -6.75
C PHE A 94 3.42 7.11 -7.48
N THR A 95 3.56 8.43 -7.37
CA THR A 95 4.77 9.13 -7.78
C THR A 95 5.95 8.68 -6.91
N GLU A 96 7.17 8.96 -7.37
CA GLU A 96 8.33 8.97 -6.48
C GLU A 96 8.11 9.98 -5.33
N PRO A 97 8.71 9.74 -4.14
CA PRO A 97 8.65 10.68 -3.04
C PRO A 97 9.31 11.99 -3.45
N ASN A 98 8.67 13.12 -3.14
CA ASN A 98 9.27 14.43 -3.29
C ASN A 98 10.33 14.70 -2.19
N ASN A 99 10.90 15.90 -2.17
CA ASN A 99 11.97 16.29 -1.23
C ASN A 99 11.58 16.20 0.26
N ILE A 100 10.30 16.07 0.57
CA ILE A 100 9.76 15.92 1.93
C ILE A 100 9.01 14.59 2.12
N GLY A 101 9.21 13.63 1.20
CA GLY A 101 8.67 12.26 1.31
C GLY A 101 7.23 12.07 0.83
N ILE A 102 6.57 13.11 0.32
CA ILE A 102 5.18 13.00 -0.14
C ILE A 102 5.13 12.25 -1.46
N GLN A 103 4.20 11.30 -1.55
CA GLN A 103 3.84 10.58 -2.77
C GLN A 103 2.36 10.78 -3.07
N LEU A 104 2.05 10.95 -4.36
CA LEU A 104 0.70 11.18 -4.88
C LEU A 104 0.27 10.04 -5.79
N LEU A 105 -1.04 9.81 -5.93
CA LEU A 105 -1.54 8.92 -6.97
C LEU A 105 -1.20 9.49 -8.35
N SER A 106 -0.69 8.64 -9.23
CA SER A 106 -0.40 8.98 -10.62
C SER A 106 -0.82 7.85 -11.54
N LYS A 107 -1.12 8.17 -12.80
CA LYS A 107 -1.54 7.16 -13.76
C LYS A 107 -0.36 6.25 -14.11
N ALA A 108 -0.56 4.95 -14.00
CA ALA A 108 0.43 4.00 -14.49
C ALA A 108 0.51 4.02 -16.03
N LYS A 109 1.73 3.97 -16.58
CA LYS A 109 1.94 3.71 -18.02
C LYS A 109 1.63 2.25 -18.34
N ASP A 110 1.24 1.97 -19.57
CA ASP A 110 0.91 0.62 -20.00
C ASP A 110 2.11 -0.32 -19.86
N GLY A 111 1.90 -1.45 -19.17
CA GLY A 111 2.92 -2.47 -18.93
C GLY A 111 4.03 -2.10 -17.93
N GLN A 112 3.97 -0.93 -17.29
CA GLN A 112 4.96 -0.56 -16.28
C GLN A 112 4.69 -1.25 -14.94
N ALA A 113 5.76 -1.52 -14.19
CA ALA A 113 5.66 -1.96 -12.81
C ALA A 113 5.07 -0.85 -11.92
N ILE A 114 4.22 -1.23 -10.98
CA ILE A 114 3.52 -0.31 -10.09
C ILE A 114 4.44 0.10 -8.94
N ASN A 115 4.86 1.38 -8.89
CA ASN A 115 5.30 2.01 -7.65
C ASN A 115 4.13 2.07 -6.65
N HIS A 116 4.02 1.08 -5.76
CA HIS A 116 2.91 0.95 -4.81
C HIS A 116 3.27 1.45 -3.42
N ARG A 117 2.27 1.74 -2.59
CA ARG A 117 2.44 2.07 -1.16
C ARG A 117 2.11 0.90 -0.23
N VAL A 118 2.56 -0.30 -0.61
CA VAL A 118 2.65 -1.44 0.31
C VAL A 118 3.99 -1.37 1.03
N GLU A 119 3.95 -0.96 2.29
CA GLU A 119 5.15 -0.88 3.13
C GLU A 119 5.37 -2.22 3.84
N ILE A 120 6.63 -2.63 3.98
CA ILE A 120 6.98 -3.93 4.56
C ILE A 120 7.98 -3.69 5.69
N HIS A 121 7.58 -4.11 6.88
CA HIS A 121 8.28 -3.91 8.14
C HIS A 121 8.40 -5.24 8.90
N THR A 122 9.29 -5.28 9.88
CA THR A 122 9.09 -6.11 11.07
C THR A 122 8.52 -5.24 12.18
N ILE A 123 8.07 -5.84 13.29
CA ILE A 123 7.65 -5.05 14.45
C ILE A 123 8.80 -4.15 14.94
N GLY A 124 10.03 -4.68 15.01
CA GLY A 124 11.20 -3.91 15.42
C GLY A 124 11.52 -2.76 14.45
N SER A 125 11.53 -3.03 13.14
CA SER A 125 11.86 -2.00 12.15
C SER A 125 10.84 -0.87 12.10
N PHE A 126 9.57 -1.17 12.38
CA PHE A 126 8.51 -0.16 12.41
C PHE A 126 8.81 0.90 13.47
N PHE A 127 9.10 0.52 14.72
CA PHE A 127 9.35 1.49 15.80
C PHE A 127 10.69 2.23 15.70
N ILE A 128 11.63 1.74 14.88
CA ILE A 128 12.93 2.39 14.68
C ILE A 128 12.88 3.40 13.52
N ASN A 129 12.07 3.14 12.51
CA ASN A 129 12.06 3.90 11.25
C ASN A 129 10.78 4.72 11.03
N THR A 130 9.89 4.81 12.03
CA THR A 130 8.69 5.68 12.00
C THR A 130 8.87 6.95 12.83
#